data_AF-A0A7R9BBC9-F1
#
_entry.id   AF-A0A7R9BBC9-F1
#
_cell.length_a   1.000
_cell.length_b   1.000
_cell.length_c   1.000
_cell.angle_alpha   90.00
_cell.angle_beta   90.00
_cell.angle_gamma   90.00
#
_symmetry.space_group_name_H-M   'P 1'
#
loop_
_entity.id
_entity.type
_entity.pdbx_description
1 polymer ?
#
loop_
_entity_poly.entity_id
_entity_poly.type
_entity_poly.pdbx_seq_one_letter_code
_entity_poly.pdbx_strand_id
1 'polypeptide(L)'
;GTWCCRSVLAAVSPAVVIPCLFSLAARGYGTDKGIPTLIVAAASFDDIIAISVFGILISIIFSTGSLTVQIIRGPAGLVLGMVFGILWGLMARHIPAHSDPWVIGSRTILIGGGGLMAVLGSQAISFDGAGPLGCIVAAFVASCGWRSQGWGEEHNPVAENFALIWTFFQPILFSLIGTEINIFVLEGHTVGLGLVCLMLALLVRKHSTNKQS
;
A
#
# COMPACT_ATOMS: atom_id res chain seq x y z
N GLY A 1 -8.55 9.23 22.40
CA GLY A 1 -8.50 8.16 21.38
C GLY A 1 -9.13 8.53 20.04
N THR A 2 -9.55 9.77 19.79
CA THR A 2 -10.28 10.17 18.58
C THR A 2 -9.41 10.45 17.35
N TRP A 3 -8.07 10.53 17.51
CA TRP A 3 -7.14 10.80 16.41
C TRP A 3 -6.86 9.58 15.53
N CYS A 4 -6.75 8.36 16.11
CA CYS A 4 -6.56 7.14 15.31
C CYS A 4 -7.74 6.85 14.37
N CYS A 5 -8.97 7.02 14.83
CA CYS A 5 -10.15 6.74 14.00
C CYS A 5 -10.27 7.73 12.82
N ARG A 6 -9.75 8.96 12.96
CA ARG A 6 -9.77 9.96 11.89
C ARG A 6 -8.73 9.67 10.81
N SER A 7 -7.55 9.16 11.17
CA SER A 7 -6.54 8.70 10.20
C SER A 7 -7.01 7.47 9.42
N VAL A 8 -7.75 6.55 10.05
CA VAL A 8 -8.31 5.36 9.38
C VAL A 8 -9.47 5.72 8.42
N LEU A 9 -10.28 6.73 8.75
CA LEU A 9 -11.38 7.19 7.89
C LEU A 9 -10.95 8.16 6.78
N ALA A 10 -9.81 8.85 6.95
CA ALA A 10 -9.23 9.72 5.92
C ALA A 10 -8.39 8.96 4.88
N ALA A 11 -7.95 7.73 5.20
CA ALA A 11 -7.31 6.83 4.26
C ALA A 11 -8.33 6.46 3.17
N VAL A 12 -8.24 7.18 2.05
CA VAL A 12 -9.00 6.90 0.83
C VAL A 12 -8.62 5.50 0.40
N SER A 13 -9.47 4.50 0.66
CA SER A 13 -9.17 3.09 0.38
C SER A 13 -8.76 2.92 -1.09
N PRO A 14 -7.45 2.73 -1.39
CA PRO A 14 -6.96 2.72 -2.76
C PRO A 14 -7.53 1.52 -3.51
N ALA A 15 -7.84 0.43 -2.79
CA ALA A 15 -8.44 -0.77 -3.33
C ALA A 15 -9.74 -0.53 -4.12
N VAL A 16 -10.49 0.53 -3.81
CA VAL A 16 -11.77 0.84 -4.47
C VAL A 16 -11.65 1.98 -5.49
N VAL A 17 -10.71 2.90 -5.25
CA VAL A 17 -10.50 4.08 -6.11
C VAL A 17 -9.56 3.76 -7.28
N ILE A 18 -8.54 2.91 -7.07
CA ILE A 18 -7.57 2.50 -8.09
C ILE A 18 -8.23 1.77 -9.27
N PRO A 19 -9.14 0.80 -9.09
CA PRO A 19 -9.83 0.15 -10.21
C PRO A 19 -10.70 1.13 -11.02
N CYS A 20 -11.33 2.09 -10.34
CA CYS A 20 -12.14 3.12 -10.98
C CYS A 20 -11.26 4.09 -11.81
N LEU A 21 -10.11 4.48 -11.26
CA LEU A 21 -9.10 5.29 -11.96
C LEU A 21 -8.53 4.56 -13.19
N PHE A 22 -8.22 3.26 -13.08
CA PHE A 22 -7.77 2.48 -14.23
C PHE A 22 -8.87 2.33 -15.29
N SER A 23 -10.14 2.16 -14.89
CA SER A 23 -11.26 2.16 -15.83
C SER A 23 -11.44 3.50 -16.54
N LEU A 24 -11.20 4.62 -15.86
CA LEU A 24 -11.26 5.97 -16.45
C LEU A 24 -10.07 6.25 -17.36
N ALA A 25 -8.87 5.80 -16.97
CA ALA A 25 -7.65 5.88 -17.76
C ALA A 25 -7.76 5.06 -19.05
N ALA A 26 -8.29 3.83 -18.98
CA ALA A 26 -8.57 2.98 -20.14
C ALA A 26 -9.61 3.57 -21.10
N ARG A 27 -10.43 4.52 -20.63
CA ARG A 27 -11.38 5.30 -21.46
C ARG A 27 -10.77 6.60 -22.01
N GLY A 28 -9.47 6.83 -21.81
CA GLY A 28 -8.73 7.99 -22.32
C GLY A 28 -8.93 9.29 -21.53
N TYR A 29 -9.57 9.25 -20.34
CA TYR A 29 -9.80 10.45 -19.55
C TYR A 29 -8.62 10.72 -18.61
N GLY A 30 -7.90 11.83 -18.84
CA GLY A 30 -6.90 12.36 -17.91
C GLY A 30 -5.53 11.68 -17.95
N THR A 31 -5.31 10.75 -18.88
CA THR A 31 -4.01 10.13 -19.20
C THR A 31 -2.98 11.17 -19.65
N ASP A 32 -3.37 12.13 -20.49
CA ASP A 32 -2.49 13.20 -20.99
C ASP A 32 -1.92 14.11 -19.88
N LYS A 33 -2.59 14.17 -18.73
CA LYS A 33 -2.15 14.98 -17.57
C LYS A 33 -1.56 14.14 -16.45
N GLY A 34 -1.45 12.82 -16.60
CA GLY A 34 -0.90 11.91 -15.58
C GLY A 34 -1.66 11.94 -14.25
N ILE A 35 -2.92 12.42 -14.24
CA ILE A 35 -3.74 12.59 -13.03
C ILE A 35 -3.93 11.26 -12.28
N PRO A 36 -4.18 10.11 -12.96
CA PRO A 36 -4.27 8.82 -12.29
C PRO A 36 -2.98 8.41 -11.58
N THR A 37 -1.83 8.61 -12.23
CA THR A 37 -0.51 8.31 -11.64
C THR A 37 -0.22 9.19 -10.43
N LEU A 38 -0.54 10.49 -10.49
CA LEU A 38 -0.34 11.42 -9.38
C LEU A 38 -1.19 11.05 -8.16
N ILE A 39 -2.46 10.70 -8.38
CA ILE A 39 -3.38 10.31 -7.28
C ILE A 39 -2.93 8.99 -6.65
N VAL A 40 -2.53 7.99 -7.45
CA VAL A 40 -2.01 6.71 -6.94
C VAL A 40 -0.73 6.91 -6.14
N ALA A 41 0.17 7.80 -6.60
CA ALA A 41 1.38 8.14 -5.87
C ALA A 41 1.05 8.82 -4.53
N ALA A 42 0.16 9.82 -4.53
CA ALA A 42 -0.27 10.52 -3.32
C ALA A 42 -0.94 9.58 -2.30
N ALA A 43 -1.83 8.68 -2.76
CA ALA A 43 -2.48 7.69 -1.91
C ALA A 43 -1.47 6.71 -1.30
N SER A 44 -0.51 6.22 -2.09
CA SER A 44 0.57 5.34 -1.59
C SER A 44 1.43 6.01 -0.51
N PHE A 45 1.73 7.31 -0.67
CA PHE A 45 2.47 8.06 0.34
C PHE A 45 1.66 8.24 1.64
N ASP A 46 0.35 8.50 1.54
CA ASP A 46 -0.53 8.60 2.70
C ASP A 46 -0.58 7.28 3.49
N ASP A 47 -0.79 6.16 2.79
CA ASP A 47 -0.78 4.82 3.38
C ASP A 47 0.54 4.51 4.09
N ILE A 48 1.67 4.86 3.48
CA ILE A 48 2.99 4.71 4.08
C ILE A 48 3.10 5.48 5.40
N ILE A 49 2.69 6.75 5.41
CA ILE A 49 2.76 7.60 6.60
C ILE A 49 1.85 7.03 7.69
N ALA A 50 0.63 6.60 7.34
CA ALA A 50 -0.32 6.00 8.26
C ALA A 50 0.22 4.71 8.90
N ILE A 51 0.76 3.78 8.09
CA ILE A 51 1.36 2.52 8.57
C ILE A 51 2.54 2.82 9.52
N SER A 52 3.37 3.79 9.16
CA SER A 52 4.56 4.14 9.95
C SER A 52 4.20 4.77 11.29
N VAL A 53 3.24 5.71 11.30
CA VAL A 53 2.72 6.32 12.53
C VAL A 53 2.07 5.25 13.41
N PHE A 54 1.29 4.34 12.83
CA PHE A 54 0.66 3.24 13.58
C PHE A 54 1.70 2.31 14.20
N GLY A 55 2.76 1.97 13.47
CA GLY A 55 3.89 1.18 13.99
C GLY A 55 4.59 1.86 15.18
N ILE A 56 4.80 3.18 15.10
CA ILE A 56 5.36 3.96 16.22
C ILE A 56 4.42 3.93 17.44
N LEU A 57 3.11 4.08 17.23
CA LEU A 57 2.13 4.05 18.32
C LEU A 57 2.06 2.69 19.00
N ILE A 58 2.05 1.58 18.24
CA ILE A 58 2.10 0.22 18.81
C ILE A 58 3.40 0.01 19.59
N SER A 59 4.54 0.45 19.05
CA SER A 59 5.83 0.36 19.73
C SER A 59 5.81 1.09 21.07
N ILE A 60 5.23 2.29 21.13
CA ILE A 60 5.07 3.06 22.38
C ILE A 60 4.14 2.36 23.37
N ILE A 61 3.03 1.76 22.90
CA ILE A 61 2.02 1.13 23.76
C ILE A 61 2.55 -0.16 24.40
N PHE A 62 3.31 -0.97 23.65
CA PHE A 62 3.78 -2.28 24.10
C PHE A 62 5.20 -2.26 24.72
N SER A 63 5.85 -1.10 24.76
CA SER A 63 7.22 -1.02 25.28
C SER A 63 7.29 -0.56 26.73
N THR A 64 8.13 -1.28 27.49
CA THR A 64 8.50 -1.00 28.89
C THR A 64 9.75 -0.10 29.02
N GLY A 65 10.29 0.43 27.92
CA GLY A 65 11.53 1.22 27.88
C GLY A 65 11.35 2.75 27.90
N SER A 66 12.45 3.51 27.98
CA SER A 66 12.42 4.98 28.01
C SER A 66 11.83 5.60 26.74
N LEU A 67 10.84 6.48 26.91
CA LEU A 67 10.04 7.10 25.84
C LEU A 67 10.90 7.77 24.75
N THR A 68 12.00 8.43 25.16
CA THR A 68 12.86 9.21 24.28
C THR A 68 13.58 8.38 23.21
N VAL A 69 14.04 7.17 23.58
CA VAL A 69 14.76 6.28 22.63
C VAL A 69 13.80 5.73 21.57
N GLN A 70 12.54 5.54 21.92
CA GLN A 70 11.52 5.00 21.01
C GLN A 70 11.00 6.04 20.02
N ILE A 71 10.79 7.27 20.49
CA ILE A 71 10.42 8.39 19.62
C ILE A 71 11.50 8.63 18.56
N ILE A 72 12.78 8.41 18.88
CA ILE A 72 13.88 8.52 17.91
C ILE A 72 13.98 7.29 16.99
N ARG A 73 13.70 6.09 17.49
CA ARG A 73 13.71 4.86 16.70
C ARG A 73 12.64 4.83 15.60
N GLY A 74 11.49 5.46 15.83
CA GLY A 74 10.42 5.57 14.83
C GLY A 74 10.87 6.21 13.50
N PRO A 75 11.29 7.49 13.52
CA PRO A 75 11.83 8.19 12.36
C PRO A 75 13.08 7.53 11.78
N ALA A 76 13.96 6.95 12.62
CA ALA A 76 15.13 6.23 12.14
C ALA A 76 14.76 5.00 11.31
N GLY A 77 13.74 4.23 11.74
CA GLY A 77 13.22 3.08 10.99
C GLY A 77 12.60 3.49 9.65
N LEU A 78 11.88 4.61 9.61
CA LEU A 78 11.36 5.22 8.38
C LEU A 78 12.50 5.54 7.39
N VAL A 79 13.55 6.21 7.85
CA VAL A 79 14.68 6.55 6.99
C VAL A 79 15.39 5.29 6.49
N LEU A 80 15.60 4.30 7.35
CA LEU A 80 16.21 3.02 6.96
C LEU A 80 15.40 2.26 5.92
N GLY A 81 14.08 2.16 6.10
CA GLY A 81 13.18 1.53 5.14
C GLY A 81 13.21 2.25 3.78
N MET A 82 13.22 3.59 3.79
CA MET A 82 13.32 4.39 2.57
C MET A 82 14.66 4.17 1.85
N VAL A 83 15.79 4.22 2.57
CA VAL A 83 17.12 3.99 2.00
C VAL A 83 17.23 2.58 1.41
N PHE A 84 16.80 1.57 2.16
CA PHE A 84 16.78 0.19 1.68
C PHE A 84 15.91 0.04 0.42
N GLY A 85 14.71 0.61 0.44
CA GLY A 85 13.78 0.55 -0.70
C GLY A 85 14.36 1.22 -1.95
N ILE A 86 15.00 2.38 -1.82
CA ILE A 86 15.64 3.06 -2.95
C ILE A 86 16.78 2.21 -3.51
N LEU A 87 17.67 1.70 -2.66
CA LEU A 87 18.80 0.87 -3.11
C LEU A 87 18.32 -0.41 -3.80
N TRP A 88 17.34 -1.10 -3.21
CA TRP A 88 16.78 -2.32 -3.79
C TRP A 88 16.02 -2.06 -5.09
N GLY A 89 15.23 -0.99 -5.14
CA GLY A 89 14.51 -0.57 -6.35
C GLY A 89 15.44 -0.17 -7.50
N LEU A 90 16.56 0.50 -7.19
CA LEU A 90 17.61 0.80 -8.19
C LEU A 90 18.30 -0.47 -8.67
N MET A 91 18.54 -1.43 -7.78
CA MET A 91 19.08 -2.73 -8.16
C MET A 91 18.11 -3.48 -9.10
N ALA A 92 16.82 -3.47 -8.79
CA ALA A 92 15.74 -4.04 -9.62
C ALA A 92 15.53 -3.32 -10.96
N ARG A 93 15.95 -2.05 -11.05
CA ARG A 93 15.98 -1.31 -12.30
C ARG A 93 17.09 -1.81 -13.24
N HIS A 94 18.26 -2.14 -12.70
CA HIS A 94 19.44 -2.52 -13.50
C HIS A 94 19.54 -4.03 -13.78
N ILE A 95 19.04 -4.86 -12.88
CA ILE A 95 19.04 -6.33 -13.01
C ILE A 95 17.60 -6.75 -13.30
N PRO A 96 17.25 -7.38 -14.45
CA PRO A 96 18.07 -8.03 -15.49
C PRO A 96 18.22 -7.19 -16.77
N ALA A 97 19.25 -7.49 -17.57
CA ALA A 97 19.50 -6.88 -18.87
C ALA A 97 18.27 -7.03 -19.79
N HIS A 98 17.97 -5.98 -20.56
CA HIS A 98 16.77 -5.90 -21.42
C HIS A 98 16.68 -7.01 -22.48
N SER A 99 17.75 -7.76 -22.67
CA SER A 99 17.93 -8.77 -23.71
C SER A 99 17.44 -10.18 -23.33
N ASP A 100 16.99 -10.41 -22.09
CA ASP A 100 16.62 -11.76 -21.63
C ASP A 100 15.12 -12.08 -21.82
N PRO A 101 14.76 -13.29 -22.30
CA PRO A 101 13.36 -13.71 -22.43
C PRO A 101 12.59 -13.80 -21.09
N TRP A 102 13.31 -14.02 -19.98
CA TRP A 102 12.74 -14.25 -18.65
C TRP A 102 12.74 -13.00 -17.75
N VAL A 103 12.98 -11.81 -18.32
CA VAL A 103 13.13 -10.56 -17.57
C VAL A 103 11.94 -10.26 -16.66
N ILE A 104 10.72 -10.56 -17.11
CA ILE A 104 9.48 -10.30 -16.38
C ILE A 104 9.41 -11.14 -15.10
N GLY A 105 9.69 -12.44 -15.20
CA GLY A 105 9.68 -13.36 -14.05
C GLY A 105 10.75 -12.99 -13.04
N SER A 106 11.98 -12.72 -13.50
CA SER A 106 13.08 -12.33 -12.63
C SER A 106 12.82 -11.01 -11.91
N ARG A 107 12.28 -9.98 -12.58
CA ARG A 107 11.87 -8.71 -11.94
C ARG A 107 10.78 -8.92 -10.88
N THR A 108 9.81 -9.78 -11.17
CA THR A 108 8.73 -10.13 -10.23
C THR A 108 9.29 -10.80 -8.98
N ILE A 109 10.15 -11.80 -9.15
CA ILE A 109 10.80 -12.51 -8.04
C ILE A 109 11.72 -11.57 -7.24
N LEU A 110 12.44 -10.67 -7.90
CA LEU A 110 13.36 -9.75 -7.24
C LEU A 110 12.62 -8.72 -6.37
N ILE A 111 11.51 -8.17 -6.87
CA ILE A 111 10.66 -7.26 -6.08
C ILE A 111 9.93 -8.03 -4.98
N GLY A 112 9.36 -9.20 -5.28
CA GLY A 112 8.63 -10.00 -4.30
C GLY A 112 9.54 -10.52 -3.18
N GLY A 113 10.68 -11.09 -3.55
CA GLY A 113 11.71 -11.58 -2.62
C GLY A 113 12.35 -10.44 -1.82
N GLY A 114 12.64 -9.30 -2.46
CA GLY A 114 13.12 -8.10 -1.78
C GLY A 114 12.12 -7.53 -0.78
N GLY A 115 10.84 -7.51 -1.13
CA GLY A 115 9.76 -7.12 -0.22
C GLY A 115 9.65 -8.07 0.97
N LEU A 116 9.71 -9.39 0.73
CA LEU A 116 9.70 -10.38 1.81
C LEU A 116 10.92 -10.20 2.74
N MET A 117 12.10 -9.99 2.16
CA MET A 117 13.33 -9.73 2.90
C MET A 117 13.26 -8.42 3.69
N ALA A 118 12.63 -7.37 3.13
CA ALA A 118 12.41 -6.11 3.83
C ALA A 118 11.54 -6.30 5.07
N VAL A 119 10.43 -7.03 4.95
CA VAL A 119 9.49 -7.28 6.05
C VAL A 119 10.08 -8.21 7.11
N LEU A 120 10.69 -9.33 6.70
CA LEU A 120 11.32 -10.26 7.65
C LEU A 120 12.56 -9.64 8.32
N GLY A 121 13.36 -8.90 7.54
CA GLY A 121 14.53 -8.17 8.03
C GLY A 121 14.15 -7.07 9.02
N SER A 122 13.05 -6.34 8.76
CA SER A 122 12.60 -5.29 9.67
C SER A 122 12.09 -5.85 11.00
N GLN A 123 11.44 -7.02 10.98
CA GLN A 123 11.05 -7.73 12.20
C GLN A 123 12.28 -8.20 12.99
N ALA A 124 13.32 -8.71 12.33
CA ALA A 124 14.55 -9.16 12.99
C ALA A 124 15.31 -8.01 13.69
N ILE A 125 15.25 -6.79 13.15
CA ILE A 125 15.93 -5.60 13.70
C ILE A 125 14.99 -4.81 14.64
N SER A 126 13.78 -5.30 14.90
CA SER A 126 12.76 -4.63 15.75
C SER A 126 12.32 -3.24 15.25
N PHE A 127 12.33 -3.04 13.94
CA PHE A 127 11.84 -1.82 13.28
C PHE A 127 10.61 -2.15 12.44
N ASP A 128 9.47 -2.40 13.09
CA ASP A 128 8.28 -2.97 12.44
C ASP A 128 7.73 -2.13 11.27
N GLY A 129 7.92 -0.80 11.29
CA GLY A 129 7.50 0.09 10.20
C GLY A 129 8.43 0.14 8.98
N ALA A 130 9.69 -0.27 9.12
CA ALA A 130 10.70 -0.10 8.06
C ALA A 130 10.49 -1.05 6.88
N GLY A 131 10.02 -2.28 7.13
CA GLY A 131 9.87 -3.31 6.11
C GLY A 131 8.78 -3.02 5.09
N PRO A 132 7.53 -2.75 5.51
CA PRO A 132 6.45 -2.37 4.60
C PRO A 132 6.79 -1.13 3.76
N LEU A 133 7.39 -0.11 4.39
CA LEU A 133 7.88 1.07 3.69
C LEU A 133 8.91 0.72 2.62
N GLY A 134 9.95 -0.06 2.99
CA GLY A 134 10.99 -0.46 2.05
C GLY A 134 10.46 -1.25 0.85
N CYS A 135 9.45 -2.10 1.08
CA CYS A 135 8.76 -2.84 0.02
C CYS A 135 8.07 -1.90 -0.99
N ILE A 136 7.28 -0.93 -0.52
CA ILE A 136 6.55 0.00 -1.41
C ILE A 136 7.54 0.93 -2.13
N VAL A 137 8.54 1.45 -1.43
CA VAL A 137 9.57 2.33 -2.03
C VAL A 137 10.37 1.57 -3.10
N ALA A 138 10.75 0.31 -2.86
CA ALA A 138 11.42 -0.52 -3.85
C ALA A 138 10.57 -0.75 -5.10
N ALA A 139 9.29 -1.10 -4.93
CA ALA A 139 8.36 -1.29 -6.03
C ALA A 139 8.15 0.01 -6.84
N PHE A 140 8.03 1.15 -6.16
CA PHE A 140 7.86 2.45 -6.80
C PHE A 140 9.10 2.85 -7.61
N VAL A 141 10.29 2.80 -7.01
CA VAL A 141 11.55 3.15 -7.68
C VAL A 141 11.82 2.23 -8.88
N ALA A 142 11.56 0.93 -8.75
CA ALA A 142 11.68 -0.02 -9.85
C ALA A 142 10.68 0.30 -10.99
N SER A 143 9.42 0.59 -10.65
CA SER A 143 8.37 0.93 -11.62
C SER A 143 8.68 2.23 -12.38
N CYS A 144 9.17 3.26 -11.69
CA CYS A 144 9.66 4.49 -12.33
C CYS A 144 10.85 4.21 -13.24
N GLY A 145 11.78 3.35 -12.78
CA GLY A 145 12.95 2.95 -13.54
C GLY A 145 12.62 2.21 -14.84
N TRP A 146 11.59 1.36 -14.83
CA TRP A 146 11.13 0.62 -16.01
C TRP A 146 10.30 1.48 -16.96
N ARG A 147 9.48 2.42 -16.46
CA ARG A 147 8.81 3.44 -17.29
C ARG A 147 9.80 4.24 -18.11
N SER A 148 10.92 4.66 -17.50
CA SER A 148 12.00 5.37 -18.20
C SER A 148 12.70 4.53 -19.27
N GLN A 149 12.54 3.20 -19.29
CA GLN A 149 13.14 2.28 -20.26
C GLN A 149 12.21 1.94 -21.45
N GLY A 150 11.02 2.56 -21.52
CA GLY A 150 10.08 2.36 -22.63
C GLY A 150 8.92 1.41 -22.33
N TRP A 151 8.75 0.96 -21.08
CA TRP A 151 7.51 0.29 -20.67
C TRP A 151 6.39 1.34 -20.58
N GLY A 152 5.36 1.21 -21.42
CA GLY A 152 4.25 2.15 -21.52
C GLY A 152 3.47 2.25 -20.21
N GLU A 153 2.82 3.40 -19.97
CA GLU A 153 2.04 3.63 -18.75
C GLU A 153 0.91 2.63 -18.53
N GLU A 154 0.40 2.01 -19.61
CA GLU A 154 -0.73 1.07 -19.60
C GLU A 154 -0.35 -0.40 -19.38
N HIS A 155 0.87 -0.84 -19.69
CA HIS A 155 1.19 -2.27 -19.68
C HIS A 155 2.53 -2.56 -19.00
N ASN A 156 2.44 -2.91 -17.71
CA ASN A 156 3.56 -3.39 -16.91
C ASN A 156 3.32 -4.87 -16.54
N PRO A 157 3.99 -5.83 -17.20
CA PRO A 157 3.75 -7.26 -16.98
C PRO A 157 4.16 -7.73 -15.57
N VAL A 158 5.04 -6.99 -14.87
CA VAL A 158 5.34 -7.27 -13.45
C VAL A 158 4.14 -6.93 -12.58
N ALA A 159 3.45 -5.83 -12.87
CA ALA A 159 2.24 -5.44 -12.12
C ALA A 159 1.10 -6.46 -12.33
N GLU A 160 0.98 -7.03 -13.53
CA GLU A 160 -0.01 -8.09 -13.82
C GLU A 160 0.23 -9.36 -12.99
N ASN A 161 1.49 -9.78 -12.86
CA ASN A 161 1.83 -10.92 -12.00
C ASN A 161 1.44 -10.65 -10.53
N PHE A 162 1.72 -9.45 -10.02
CA PHE A 162 1.30 -9.06 -8.67
C PHE A 162 -0.22 -8.94 -8.53
N ALA A 163 -0.94 -8.52 -9.58
CA ALA A 163 -2.41 -8.48 -9.59
C ALA A 163 -3.01 -9.89 -9.56
N LEU A 164 -2.43 -10.85 -10.27
CA LEU A 164 -2.83 -12.26 -10.22
C LEU A 164 -2.62 -12.83 -8.81
N ILE A 165 -1.45 -12.58 -8.22
CA ILE A 165 -1.15 -12.95 -6.84
C ILE A 165 -2.16 -12.31 -5.88
N TRP A 166 -2.42 -11.01 -6.02
CA TRP A 166 -3.37 -10.27 -5.19
C TRP A 166 -4.78 -10.83 -5.28
N THR A 167 -5.24 -11.27 -6.45
CA THR A 167 -6.57 -11.88 -6.63
C THR A 167 -6.77 -13.10 -5.73
N PHE A 168 -5.71 -13.85 -5.44
CA PHE A 168 -5.72 -14.97 -4.50
C PHE A 168 -5.64 -14.53 -3.02
N PHE A 169 -4.78 -13.56 -2.70
CA PHE A 169 -4.58 -13.10 -1.31
C PHE A 169 -5.71 -12.21 -0.79
N GLN A 170 -6.35 -11.44 -1.67
CA GLN A 170 -7.44 -10.52 -1.33
C GLN A 170 -8.57 -11.19 -0.52
N PRO A 171 -9.20 -12.30 -0.96
CA PRO A 171 -10.25 -12.95 -0.18
C PRO A 171 -9.74 -13.50 1.16
N ILE A 172 -8.50 -13.99 1.23
CA ILE A 172 -7.90 -14.52 2.46
C ILE A 172 -7.72 -13.39 3.49
N LEU A 173 -7.16 -12.26 3.06
CA LEU A 173 -6.97 -11.09 3.94
C LEU A 173 -8.29 -10.57 4.49
N PHE A 174 -9.32 -10.43 3.64
CA PHE A 174 -10.63 -9.98 4.10
C PHE A 174 -11.32 -11.00 5.01
N SER A 175 -11.16 -12.29 4.75
CA SER A 175 -11.67 -13.34 5.64
C SER A 175 -10.98 -13.31 7.01
N LEU A 176 -9.67 -13.08 7.05
CA LEU A 176 -8.90 -13.03 8.29
C LEU A 176 -9.27 -11.81 9.13
N ILE A 177 -9.31 -10.62 8.50
CA ILE A 177 -9.75 -9.39 9.16
C ILE A 177 -11.18 -9.54 9.70
N GLY A 178 -12.07 -10.17 8.94
CA GLY A 178 -13.44 -10.42 9.39
C GLY A 178 -13.53 -11.37 10.60
N THR A 179 -12.61 -12.33 10.71
CA THR A 179 -12.55 -13.29 11.82
C THR A 179 -12.04 -12.64 13.11
N GLU A 180 -11.14 -11.67 13.02
CA GLU A 180 -10.63 -10.91 14.17
C GLU A 180 -11.70 -10.01 14.84
N ILE A 181 -12.82 -9.74 14.16
CA ILE A 181 -13.89 -8.91 14.71
C ILE A 181 -14.69 -9.73 15.74
N ASN A 182 -14.41 -9.51 17.03
CA ASN A 182 -15.18 -10.11 18.12
C ASN A 182 -16.51 -9.35 18.34
N ILE A 183 -17.58 -9.91 17.78
CA ILE A 183 -18.94 -9.34 17.83
C ILE A 183 -19.47 -9.25 19.28
N PHE A 184 -18.95 -10.08 20.20
CA PHE A 184 -19.41 -10.13 21.59
C PHE A 184 -18.84 -8.99 22.46
N VAL A 185 -17.74 -8.37 22.03
CA VAL A 185 -17.13 -7.20 22.70
C VAL A 185 -17.60 -5.89 22.06
N LEU A 186 -18.24 -5.98 20.89
CA LEU A 186 -18.61 -4.83 20.08
C LEU A 186 -19.92 -4.21 20.57
N GLU A 187 -19.81 -3.07 21.24
CA GLU A 187 -20.95 -2.29 21.73
C GLU A 187 -21.91 -2.00 20.57
N GLY A 188 -23.20 -2.34 20.72
CA GLY A 188 -24.17 -2.32 19.62
C GLY A 188 -24.33 -0.94 18.94
N HIS A 189 -23.99 0.14 19.65
CA HIS A 189 -23.91 1.50 19.11
C HIS A 189 -22.82 1.65 18.03
N THR A 190 -21.65 1.06 18.23
CA THR A 190 -20.52 1.09 17.26
C THR A 190 -20.85 0.29 16.00
N VAL A 191 -21.52 -0.85 16.16
CA VAL A 191 -22.02 -1.65 15.02
C VAL A 191 -23.09 -0.87 14.24
N GLY A 192 -24.03 -0.23 14.94
CA GLY A 192 -25.05 0.62 14.32
C GLY A 192 -24.46 1.79 13.52
N LEU A 193 -23.47 2.49 14.08
CA LEU A 193 -22.75 3.56 13.38
C LEU A 193 -22.00 3.05 12.14
N GLY A 194 -21.36 1.87 12.23
CA GLY A 194 -20.72 1.23 11.07
C GLY A 194 -21.71 0.91 9.95
N LEU A 195 -22.89 0.40 10.31
CA LEU A 195 -23.95 0.04 9.36
C LEU A 195 -24.57 1.27 8.70
N VAL A 196 -24.79 2.35 9.47
CA VAL A 196 -25.22 3.66 8.95
C VAL A 196 -24.17 4.24 8.00
N CYS A 197 -22.89 4.18 8.36
CA CYS A 197 -21.80 4.64 7.51
C CYS A 197 -21.75 3.85 6.18
N LEU A 198 -21.91 2.53 6.23
CA LEU A 198 -21.96 1.67 5.04
C LEU A 198 -23.15 2.02 4.13
N MET A 199 -24.33 2.21 4.72
CA MET A 199 -25.54 2.60 3.99
C MET A 199 -25.38 3.97 3.31
N LEU A 200 -24.82 4.96 4.02
CA LEU A 200 -24.53 6.28 3.46
C LEU A 200 -23.51 6.18 2.31
N ALA A 201 -22.44 5.41 2.46
CA ALA A 201 -21.44 5.20 1.42
C ALA A 201 -22.05 4.54 0.16
N LEU A 202 -22.92 3.55 0.34
CA LEU A 202 -23.63 2.89 -0.76
C LEU A 202 -24.63 3.83 -1.46
N LEU A 203 -25.34 4.67 -0.71
CA LEU A 203 -26.26 5.66 -1.28
C LEU A 203 -25.52 6.72 -2.10
N VAL A 204 -24.41 7.24 -1.58
CA VAL A 204 -23.53 8.18 -2.31
C VAL A 204 -22.99 7.52 -3.58
N ARG A 205 -22.55 6.26 -3.48
CA ARG A 205 -22.07 5.51 -4.65
C ARG A 205 -23.16 5.32 -5.70
N LYS A 206 -24.36 4.91 -5.29
CA LYS A 206 -25.53 4.74 -6.18
C LYS A 206 -25.93 6.07 -6.86
N HIS A 207 -25.88 7.18 -6.13
CA HIS A 207 -26.20 8.49 -6.68
C HIS A 207 -25.15 8.98 -7.68
N SER A 208 -23.87 8.64 -7.45
CA SER A 208 -22.76 8.93 -8.37
C SER A 208 -22.89 8.15 -9.69
N THR A 209 -23.26 6.87 -9.66
CA THR A 209 -23.45 6.07 -10.89
C THR A 209 -24.65 6.52 -11.72
N ASN A 210 -25.71 7.06 -11.11
CA ASN A 210 -26.90 7.52 -11.84
C ASN A 210 -26.63 8.81 -12.65
N LYS A 211 -25.60 9.59 -12.31
CA LYS A 211 -25.21 10.79 -13.08
C LYS A 211 -24.36 10.51 -14.33
N GLN A 212 -23.97 9.25 -14.58
CA GLN A 212 -23.19 8.85 -15.76
C GLN A 212 -23.99 8.05 -16.81
N SER A 213 -25.31 7.93 -16.65
CA SER A 213 -26.24 7.47 -17.69
C SER A 213 -26.99 8.66 -18.29
#